data_AF-A0A7G8ZHI3-F1
#
_entry.id   AF-A0A7G8ZHI3-F1
#
_cell.length_a   1.000
_cell.length_b   1.000
_cell.length_c   1.000
_cell.angle_alpha   90.00
_cell.angle_beta   90.00
_cell.angle_gamma   90.00
#
_symmetry.space_group_name_H-M   'P 1'
#
loop_
_entity.id
_entity.type
_entity.pdbx_description
1 polymer ?
#
loop_
_entity_poly.entity_id
_entity_poly.type
_entity_poly.pdbx_seq_one_letter_code
_entity_poly.pdbx_strand_id
1 'polypeptide(L)'
;MSTDRTLGSKSNKSKYDCYDDLADDEPYFVIRADDPLSNALVELHAYIGAGQPGAAHNKLAEIMELTRDRAPRPSDSPKYRETFAISSAMEKWREG
;
A
#
# COMPACT_ATOMS: atom_id res chain seq x y z
N MET A 1 -22.16 0.35 13.54
CA MET A 1 -20.69 0.23 13.47
C MET A 1 -20.35 -1.21 13.79
N SER A 2 -19.83 -1.98 12.82
CA SER A 2 -19.50 -3.38 13.04
C SER A 2 -18.26 -3.48 13.94
N THR A 3 -18.42 -4.05 15.13
CA THR A 3 -17.35 -4.33 16.09
C THR A 3 -16.69 -5.67 15.75
N ASP A 4 -16.14 -5.80 14.54
CA ASP A 4 -15.34 -6.97 14.22
C ASP A 4 -13.93 -6.76 14.79
N ARG A 5 -13.71 -7.30 15.99
CA ARG A 5 -12.47 -7.17 16.78
C ARG A 5 -11.26 -7.87 16.14
N THR A 6 -11.40 -8.42 14.94
CA THR A 6 -10.36 -9.18 14.23
C THR A 6 -9.49 -8.33 13.31
N LEU A 7 -9.96 -7.16 12.85
CA LEU A 7 -9.20 -6.30 11.94
C LEU A 7 -8.33 -5.28 12.67
N GLY A 8 -7.08 -5.16 12.21
CA GLY A 8 -6.12 -4.17 12.67
C GLY A 8 -6.54 -2.74 12.36
N SER A 9 -6.33 -1.83 13.30
CA SER A 9 -6.50 -0.38 13.12
C SER A 9 -5.56 0.37 14.04
N LYS A 10 -5.50 1.71 13.90
CA LYS A 10 -4.68 2.57 14.75
C LYS A 10 -4.93 2.36 16.26
N SER A 11 -6.18 2.10 16.67
CA SER A 11 -6.55 1.88 18.07
C SER A 11 -6.72 0.39 18.45
N ASN A 12 -6.52 -0.52 17.49
CA ASN A 12 -6.55 -1.97 17.66
C ASN A 12 -5.40 -2.56 16.85
N LYS A 13 -4.16 -2.42 17.33
CA LYS A 13 -2.97 -2.86 16.58
C LYS A 13 -3.11 -4.34 16.20
N SER A 14 -2.88 -4.63 14.92
CA SER A 14 -2.84 -6.01 14.43
C SER A 14 -1.66 -6.74 15.05
N LYS A 15 -1.74 -8.07 15.18
CA LYS A 15 -0.54 -8.90 15.45
C LYS A 15 0.48 -8.88 14.31
N TYR A 16 0.10 -8.33 13.16
CA TYR A 16 0.95 -8.10 11.98
C TYR A 16 1.30 -6.62 11.79
N ASP A 17 0.98 -5.76 12.77
CA ASP A 17 1.41 -4.35 12.77
C ASP A 17 2.91 -4.31 13.01
N CYS A 18 3.67 -3.75 12.07
CA CYS A 18 5.13 -3.69 12.12
C CYS A 18 5.66 -2.34 12.62
N TYR A 19 4.79 -1.37 12.94
CA TYR A 19 5.24 0.01 13.20
C TYR A 19 6.23 0.10 14.36
N ASP A 20 6.00 -0.69 15.42
CA ASP A 20 6.88 -0.71 16.58
C ASP A 20 8.16 -1.54 16.34
N ASP A 21 8.21 -2.33 15.25
CA ASP A 21 9.33 -3.21 14.89
C ASP A 21 10.29 -2.57 13.87
N LEU A 22 9.92 -1.44 13.25
CA LEU A 22 10.75 -0.73 12.27
C LEU A 22 12.04 -0.20 12.91
N ALA A 23 13.14 -0.18 12.16
CA ALA A 23 14.34 0.54 12.60
C ALA A 23 14.10 2.06 12.59
N ASP A 24 14.86 2.81 13.41
CA ASP A 24 14.72 4.28 13.54
C ASP A 24 14.87 5.03 12.21
N ASP A 25 15.61 4.46 11.26
CA ASP A 25 15.86 5.02 9.93
C ASP A 25 15.16 4.27 8.79
N GLU A 26 14.36 3.24 9.10
CA GLU A 26 13.67 2.43 8.09
C GLU A 26 12.55 3.25 7.42
N PRO A 27 12.62 3.50 6.10
CA PRO A 27 11.57 4.23 5.41
C PRO A 27 10.31 3.38 5.30
N TYR A 28 9.16 3.94 5.69
CA TYR A 28 7.86 3.28 5.58
C TYR A 28 6.85 4.12 4.80
N PHE A 29 5.82 3.46 4.27
CA PHE A 29 4.73 4.10 3.54
C PHE A 29 3.39 3.54 4.02
N VAL A 30 2.45 4.43 4.32
CA VAL A 30 1.10 4.04 4.78
C VAL A 30 0.08 4.35 3.69
N ILE A 31 -0.62 3.30 3.25
CA ILE A 31 -1.81 3.45 2.41
C ILE A 31 -3.03 3.58 3.32
N ARG A 32 -3.70 4.73 3.27
CA ARG A 32 -4.85 5.02 4.16
C ARG A 32 -6.13 4.37 3.64
N ALA A 33 -6.99 3.88 4.53
CA ALA A 33 -8.26 3.26 4.17
C ALA A 33 -9.24 4.16 3.38
N ASP A 34 -9.06 5.48 3.42
CA ASP A 34 -9.86 6.43 2.63
C ASP A 34 -9.34 6.63 1.19
N ASP A 35 -8.16 6.11 0.83
CA ASP A 35 -7.74 6.04 -0.57
C ASP A 35 -8.55 4.93 -1.29
N PRO A 36 -9.28 5.25 -2.37
CA PRO A 36 -10.14 4.29 -3.06
C PRO A 36 -9.41 3.08 -3.67
N LEU A 37 -8.07 3.12 -3.77
CA LEU A 37 -7.27 2.00 -4.26
C LEU A 37 -6.78 1.08 -3.14
N SER A 38 -6.97 1.45 -1.87
CA SER A 38 -6.29 0.81 -0.75
C SER A 38 -6.56 -0.68 -0.62
N ASN A 39 -7.83 -1.08 -0.65
CA ASN A 39 -8.18 -2.50 -0.55
C ASN A 39 -7.64 -3.30 -1.74
N ALA A 40 -7.75 -2.75 -2.96
CA ALA A 40 -7.27 -3.43 -4.16
C ALA A 40 -5.75 -3.59 -4.19
N LEU A 41 -4.99 -2.59 -3.71
CA LEU A 41 -3.53 -2.67 -3.57
C LEU A 41 -3.11 -3.72 -2.52
N VAL A 42 -3.82 -3.80 -1.39
CA VAL A 42 -3.57 -4.82 -0.36
C VAL A 42 -3.86 -6.23 -0.88
N GLU A 43 -4.97 -6.41 -1.61
CA GLU A 43 -5.31 -7.69 -2.25
C GLU A 43 -4.29 -8.10 -3.31
N LEU A 44 -3.83 -7.15 -4.15
CA LEU A 44 -2.78 -7.39 -5.14
C LEU A 44 -1.50 -7.89 -4.47
N HIS A 45 -1.07 -7.24 -3.39
CA HIS A 45 0.11 -7.67 -2.61
C HIS A 45 -0.07 -9.10 -2.08
N ALA A 46 -1.25 -9.43 -1.54
CA ALA A 46 -1.55 -10.76 -1.04
C ALA A 46 -1.50 -11.84 -2.16
N TYR A 47 -2.06 -11.57 -3.33
CA TYR A 47 -2.02 -12.51 -4.46
C TYR A 47 -0.60 -12.76 -4.98
N ILE A 48 0.25 -11.72 -4.99
CA ILE A 48 1.68 -11.87 -5.35
C ILE A 48 2.38 -12.77 -4.32
N GLY A 49 2.21 -12.49 -3.02
CA GLY A 49 2.82 -13.29 -1.96
C GLY A 49 2.34 -14.75 -1.92
N ALA A 50 1.09 -15.00 -2.34
CA ALA A 50 0.52 -16.34 -2.46
C ALA A 50 0.92 -17.09 -3.74
N GLY A 51 1.71 -16.48 -4.64
CA GLY A 51 2.11 -17.10 -5.90
C GLY A 51 0.95 -17.32 -6.87
N GLN A 52 -0.06 -16.43 -6.86
CA GLN A 52 -1.25 -16.52 -7.71
C GLN A 52 -1.22 -15.46 -8.84
N PRO A 53 -0.41 -15.66 -9.90
CA PRO A 53 -0.18 -14.63 -10.92
C PRO A 53 -1.44 -14.26 -11.71
N GLY A 54 -2.35 -15.21 -11.96
CA GLY A 54 -3.62 -14.93 -12.64
C GLY A 54 -4.54 -14.02 -11.83
N ALA A 55 -4.66 -14.27 -10.53
CA ALA A 55 -5.44 -13.43 -9.62
C ALA A 55 -4.82 -12.03 -9.47
N ALA A 56 -3.48 -11.97 -9.34
CA ALA A 56 -2.74 -10.72 -9.31
C ALA A 56 -2.94 -9.89 -10.59
N HIS A 57 -2.88 -10.53 -11.76
CA HIS A 57 -3.12 -9.87 -13.04
C HIS A 57 -4.53 -9.29 -13.14
N ASN A 58 -5.55 -10.07 -12.76
CA ASN A 58 -6.93 -9.60 -12.76
C ASN A 58 -7.14 -8.42 -11.80
N LYS A 59 -6.51 -8.47 -10.62
CA LYS A 59 -6.59 -7.38 -9.64
C LYS A 59 -5.91 -6.11 -10.14
N LEU A 60 -4.77 -6.23 -10.84
CA LEU A 60 -4.12 -5.10 -11.49
C LEU A 60 -5.02 -4.47 -12.56
N ALA A 61 -5.67 -5.28 -13.39
CA ALA A 61 -6.62 -4.77 -14.38
C ALA A 61 -7.77 -4.00 -13.72
N GLU A 62 -8.33 -4.51 -12.62
CA GLU A 62 -9.36 -3.81 -11.83
C GLU A 62 -8.88 -2.45 -11.29
N ILE A 63 -7.64 -2.36 -10.79
CA ILE A 63 -7.04 -1.09 -10.35
C ILE A 63 -6.97 -0.08 -11.52
N MET A 64 -6.59 -0.53 -12.71
CA MET A 64 -6.55 0.33 -13.89
C MET A 64 -7.96 0.83 -14.27
N GLU A 65 -8.99 -0.01 -14.12
CA GLU A 65 -10.38 0.40 -14.34
C GLU A 65 -10.85 1.44 -13.32
N LEU A 66 -10.55 1.26 -12.03
CA LEU A 66 -10.92 2.19 -10.95
C LEU A 66 -10.32 3.60 -11.14
N THR A 67 -9.22 3.70 -11.90
CA THR A 67 -8.52 4.95 -12.15
C THR A 67 -8.77 5.53 -13.55
N ARG A 68 -9.44 4.79 -14.44
CA ARG A 68 -9.65 5.15 -15.85
C ARG A 68 -10.24 6.55 -16.03
N ASP A 69 -11.29 6.88 -15.28
CA ASP A 69 -12.02 8.14 -15.45
C ASP A 69 -11.46 9.28 -14.60
N ARG A 70 -10.40 9.04 -13.83
CA ARG A 70 -9.75 10.06 -13.02
C ARG A 70 -8.60 10.67 -13.83
N ALA A 71 -8.56 12.00 -13.85
CA ALA A 71 -7.40 12.69 -14.40
C ALA A 71 -6.12 12.17 -13.71
N PRO A 72 -5.05 11.86 -14.46
CA PRO A 72 -3.77 11.50 -13.88
C PRO A 72 -3.36 12.55 -12.85
N ARG A 73 -2.81 12.11 -11.71
CA ARG A 73 -2.25 13.06 -10.77
C ARG A 73 -1.15 13.86 -11.49
N PRO A 74 -1.04 15.18 -11.28
CA PRO A 74 0.03 15.97 -11.87
C PRO A 74 1.40 15.40 -11.49
N SER A 75 2.28 15.21 -12.48
CA SER A 75 3.62 14.64 -12.27
C SER A 75 4.50 15.53 -11.38
N ASP A 76 4.17 16.81 -11.28
CA ASP A 76 4.82 17.81 -10.44
C ASP A 76 4.21 17.91 -9.02
N SER A 77 3.16 17.14 -8.71
CA SER A 77 2.56 17.12 -7.38
C SER A 77 3.61 16.78 -6.32
N PRO A 78 3.75 17.57 -5.24
CA PRO A 78 4.67 17.27 -4.14
C PRO A 78 4.48 15.86 -3.56
N LYS A 79 3.21 15.41 -3.46
CA LYS A 79 2.85 14.06 -2.99
C LYS A 79 3.36 12.95 -3.91
N TYR A 80 3.39 13.18 -5.23
CA TYR A 80 3.93 12.22 -6.19
C TYR A 80 5.44 12.09 -5.99
N ARG A 81 6.15 13.22 -5.96
CA ARG A 81 7.61 13.24 -5.74
C ARG A 81 8.02 12.56 -4.44
N GLU A 82 7.29 12.81 -3.36
CA GLU A 82 7.54 12.18 -2.05
C GLU A 82 7.34 10.66 -2.10
N THR A 83 6.30 10.16 -2.78
CA THR A 83 6.06 8.71 -2.91
C THR A 83 7.22 8.01 -3.63
N PHE A 84 7.73 8.59 -4.72
CA PHE A 84 8.90 8.04 -5.42
C PHE A 84 10.19 8.18 -4.62
N ALA A 85 10.36 9.26 -3.86
CA ALA A 85 11.50 9.44 -2.98
C ALA A 85 11.53 8.37 -1.87
N ILE A 86 10.37 8.10 -1.23
CA ILE A 86 10.23 7.03 -0.24
C ILE A 86 10.53 5.67 -0.87
N SER A 87 9.96 5.39 -2.05
CA SER A 87 10.23 4.14 -2.77
C SER A 87 11.72 3.94 -3.07
N SER A 88 12.43 4.98 -3.49
CA SER A 88 13.87 4.92 -3.72
C SER A 88 14.66 4.77 -2.42
N ALA A 89 14.23 5.41 -1.32
CA ALA A 89 14.85 5.24 -0.02
C ALA A 89 14.71 3.81 0.50
N MET A 90 13.54 3.18 0.31
CA MET A 90 13.29 1.78 0.66
C MET A 90 14.19 0.81 -0.09
N GLU A 91 14.51 1.09 -1.35
CA GLU A 91 15.46 0.31 -2.13
C GLU A 91 16.87 0.42 -1.54
N LYS A 92 17.35 1.64 -1.33
CA LYS A 92 18.68 1.89 -0.76
C LYS A 92 18.86 1.30 0.63
N TRP A 93 17.88 1.46 1.52
CA TRP A 93 17.95 0.93 2.89
C TRP A 93 18.06 -0.60 2.92
N ARG A 94 17.36 -1.29 2.00
CA ARG A 94 17.44 -2.76 1.88
C ARG A 94 18.77 -3.23 1.27
N GLU A 95 19.37 -2.44 0.39
CA GLU A 95 20.62 -2.79 -0.30
C GLU A 95 21.88 -2.55 0.53
N GLY A 96 21.83 -1.63 1.51
CA GLY A 96 22.85 -1.48 2.57
C GLY A 96 24.30 -1.41 2.10
#